data_AF-A0A945HBX3-F1
#
_entry.id   AF-A0A945HBX3-F1
#
_cell.length_a   1.000
_cell.length_b   1.000
_cell.length_c   1.000
_cell.angle_alpha   90.00
_cell.angle_beta   90.00
_cell.angle_gamma   90.00
#
_symmetry.space_group_name_H-M   'P 1'
#
loop_
_entity.id
_entity.type
_entity.pdbx_description
1 polymer ?
#
loop_
_entity_poly.entity_id
_entity_poly.type
_entity_poly.pdbx_seq_one_letter_code
_entity_poly.pdbx_strand_id
1 'polypeptide(L)'
;MRALKHNWSLRGVVWPARFPARELALVLALGLPAGGALAMPFKNGFDLGNAIIPTGDILSGGPPKDGIPAIDKPKFVAPDEAAFLQDNDPVVGVTLHGTARAYPLRILVWHELVNDQIDDTPFVVSYCPLCGTSMVFAGETGGERLTFGVSGLLYQSDVLMYDRQHNSLWSQLAMKAVSGPKVGTALKWLPSRMMSFKAWKEEHKKLKREVLSTDTGFSRNYNRNPYVNYESNNQVWFRVPKTRSELASKAWVIGIVINGKAKAYPISPLALRGGITDEVDGVKLKVSYDAEKQSPRVILVKTGEEVPFTRVFWFAWQAFYPDTGLWRPGVLRSGGVFHFTLPSGHEKDHALEVSRDLKAWDSLLVFGHTPGFINIGLTPADTTDKPVQEGTLAGEKIIFVRQSEDAGREFYRTRPQP
;
A
#
# COMPACT_ATOMS: atom_id res chain seq x y z
N MET A 1 -34.11 50.47 40.58
CA MET A 1 -33.60 51.18 41.77
C MET A 1 -32.09 51.32 41.59
N ARG A 2 -31.56 52.44 41.04
CA ARG A 2 -31.02 53.65 41.73
C ARG A 2 -30.23 53.31 43.01
N ALA A 3 -29.03 53.84 43.31
CA ALA A 3 -28.08 54.76 42.68
C ALA A 3 -26.85 54.86 43.64
N LEU A 4 -25.73 55.44 43.17
CA LEU A 4 -24.69 56.26 43.87
C LEU A 4 -23.37 56.05 43.09
N LYS A 5 -22.82 56.94 42.25
CA LYS A 5 -22.52 58.39 42.25
C LYS A 5 -21.62 58.87 43.40
N HIS A 6 -20.39 59.23 43.05
CA HIS A 6 -19.74 60.46 43.52
C HIS A 6 -18.94 61.14 42.41
N ASN A 7 -19.22 62.44 42.22
CA ASN A 7 -18.48 63.44 41.44
C ASN A 7 -17.17 63.84 42.17
N TRP A 8 -16.22 64.57 41.58
CA TRP A 8 -16.04 66.05 41.51
C TRP A 8 -14.79 66.28 40.61
N SER A 9 -14.52 67.35 39.85
CA SER A 9 -15.17 68.61 39.47
C SER A 9 -14.36 69.22 38.30
N LEU A 10 -15.02 69.94 37.38
CA LEU A 10 -14.42 70.65 36.23
C LEU A 10 -14.19 72.15 36.51
N ARG A 11 -13.11 72.70 35.95
CA ARG A 11 -12.92 74.11 35.52
C ARG A 11 -12.18 74.01 34.17
N GLY A 12 -12.44 74.73 33.09
CA GLY A 12 -13.41 75.72 32.67
C GLY A 12 -12.97 76.30 31.30
N VAL A 13 -13.95 76.70 30.47
CA VAL A 13 -13.93 77.78 29.44
C VAL A 13 -13.18 77.55 28.10
N VAL A 14 -13.84 77.27 26.95
CA VAL A 14 -14.55 78.06 25.88
C VAL A 14 -13.69 78.33 24.59
N TRP A 15 -14.05 77.62 23.49
CA TRP A 15 -14.21 77.94 22.02
C TRP A 15 -13.33 79.00 21.27
N PRO A 16 -13.29 79.08 19.90
CA PRO A 16 -13.57 78.12 18.80
C PRO A 16 -12.63 78.18 17.54
N ALA A 17 -12.94 77.35 16.54
CA ALA A 17 -12.85 77.56 15.07
C ALA A 17 -11.52 77.52 14.25
N ARG A 18 -11.49 76.55 13.32
CA ARG A 18 -11.11 76.54 11.87
C ARG A 18 -9.66 76.85 11.39
N PHE A 19 -9.04 75.78 10.84
CA PHE A 19 -8.17 75.60 9.63
C PHE A 19 -6.91 76.50 9.44
N PRO A 20 -5.84 76.08 8.69
CA PRO A 20 -5.76 75.02 7.69
C PRO A 20 -4.55 74.06 7.78
N ALA A 21 -4.60 73.05 6.90
CA ALA A 21 -3.56 72.06 6.67
C ALA A 21 -2.32 72.64 5.97
N ARG A 22 -1.14 72.25 6.45
CA ARG A 22 0.05 71.77 5.72
C ARG A 22 1.25 71.89 6.64
N GLU A 23 2.00 70.80 6.78
CA GLU A 23 3.47 70.71 6.74
C GLU A 23 3.85 69.32 7.30
N LEU A 24 4.47 68.54 6.41
CA LEU A 24 5.08 67.25 6.67
C LEU A 24 6.31 67.45 7.57
N ALA A 25 6.43 66.68 8.65
CA ALA A 25 7.74 66.44 9.27
C ALA A 25 7.90 64.94 9.54
N LEU A 26 8.80 64.36 8.75
CA LEU A 26 9.31 62.99 8.84
C LEU A 26 9.74 62.64 10.28
N VAL A 27 9.10 61.64 10.87
CA VAL A 27 9.73 60.85 11.94
C VAL A 27 10.33 59.62 11.27
N LEU A 28 11.66 59.60 11.17
CA LEU A 28 12.46 58.43 10.84
C LEU A 28 12.27 57.38 11.95
N ALA A 29 11.25 56.54 11.78
CA ALA A 29 11.16 55.30 12.52
C ALA A 29 12.28 54.38 12.02
N LEU A 30 13.31 54.21 12.84
CA LEU A 30 14.28 53.13 12.70
C LEU A 30 13.50 51.82 12.66
N GLY A 31 13.36 51.25 11.46
CA GLY A 31 12.74 49.97 11.23
C GLY A 31 13.55 48.89 11.92
N LEU A 32 13.08 48.46 13.10
CA LEU A 32 13.32 47.09 13.54
C LEU A 32 12.80 46.19 12.40
N PRO A 33 13.61 45.30 11.82
CA PRO A 33 13.05 44.28 10.95
C PRO A 33 12.09 43.50 11.84
N ALA A 34 10.79 43.67 11.59
CA ALA A 34 9.80 42.73 12.08
C ALA A 34 10.30 41.39 11.55
N GLY A 35 10.85 40.57 12.43
CA GLY A 35 11.27 39.22 12.09
C GLY A 35 10.04 38.56 11.51
N GLY A 36 10.01 38.42 10.18
CA GLY A 36 8.94 37.73 9.50
C GLY A 36 8.91 36.36 10.13
N ALA A 37 7.87 36.05 10.89
CA ALA A 37 7.59 34.67 11.23
C ALA A 37 7.50 33.98 9.88
N LEU A 38 8.52 33.16 9.56
CA LEU A 38 8.44 32.27 8.41
C LEU A 38 7.12 31.54 8.60
N ALA A 39 6.16 31.79 7.71
CA ALA A 39 4.88 31.11 7.76
C ALA A 39 5.21 29.63 7.67
N MET A 40 5.10 28.92 8.80
CA MET A 40 5.33 27.48 8.83
C MET A 40 4.41 26.88 7.77
N PRO A 41 4.91 26.04 6.85
CA PRO A 41 4.08 25.47 5.81
C PRO A 41 3.05 24.55 6.48
N PHE A 42 1.86 25.06 6.73
CA PHE A 42 0.76 24.33 7.34
C PHE A 42 -0.16 23.77 6.25
N LYS A 43 -0.58 22.51 6.40
CA LYS A 43 -1.59 21.91 5.52
C LYS A 43 -2.54 21.02 6.31
N ASN A 44 -3.84 21.24 6.15
CA ASN A 44 -4.90 20.50 6.84
C ASN A 44 -4.73 20.38 8.36
N GLY A 45 -4.13 21.39 9.01
CA GLY A 45 -3.85 21.39 10.46
C GLY A 45 -2.53 20.72 10.87
N PHE A 46 -1.64 20.40 9.92
CA PHE A 46 -0.33 19.81 10.19
C PHE A 46 0.81 20.73 9.80
N ASP A 47 1.81 20.81 10.65
CA ASP A 47 3.06 21.52 10.40
C ASP A 47 3.97 20.69 9.47
N LEU A 48 4.41 21.29 8.38
CA LEU A 48 5.32 20.71 7.40
C LEU A 48 6.71 21.38 7.44
N GLY A 49 6.99 22.26 8.39
CA GLY A 49 8.22 23.05 8.46
C GLY A 49 9.49 22.20 8.59
N ASN A 50 9.37 21.01 9.18
CA ASN A 50 10.44 20.03 9.31
C ASN A 50 10.21 18.78 8.44
N ALA A 51 9.37 18.85 7.40
CA ALA A 51 9.04 17.68 6.60
C ALA A 51 10.27 17.12 5.88
N ILE A 52 10.44 15.80 5.94
CA ILE A 52 11.53 15.05 5.26
C ILE A 52 11.12 14.49 3.90
N ILE A 53 9.96 14.91 3.41
CA ILE A 53 9.43 14.65 2.07
C ILE A 53 9.10 15.99 1.40
N PRO A 54 9.10 16.08 0.06
CA PRO A 54 8.79 17.32 -0.63
C PRO A 54 7.37 17.81 -0.29
N THR A 55 7.25 18.96 0.39
CA THR A 55 5.95 19.49 0.85
C THR A 55 5.02 19.83 -0.31
N GLY A 56 5.56 20.21 -1.47
CA GLY A 56 4.79 20.44 -2.71
C GLY A 56 4.15 19.17 -3.30
N ASP A 57 4.60 17.99 -2.89
CA ASP A 57 4.03 16.68 -3.27
C ASP A 57 3.05 16.12 -2.24
N ILE A 58 2.89 16.79 -1.10
CA ILE A 58 1.83 16.46 -0.14
C ILE A 58 0.54 17.10 -0.66
N LEU A 59 -0.42 16.28 -1.06
CA LEU A 59 -1.68 16.71 -1.67
C LEU A 59 -2.85 16.56 -0.69
N SER A 60 -3.91 17.35 -0.88
CA SER A 60 -5.18 17.11 -0.16
C SER A 60 -5.94 16.00 -0.88
N GLY A 61 -6.43 15.01 -0.13
CA GLY A 61 -7.34 13.99 -0.64
C GLY A 61 -8.78 14.47 -0.77
N GLY A 62 -9.10 15.67 -0.27
CA GLY A 62 -10.45 16.24 -0.22
C GLY A 62 -11.03 16.32 1.19
N PRO A 63 -11.06 15.21 1.96
CA PRO A 63 -11.51 15.24 3.35
C PRO A 63 -10.63 16.13 4.25
N PRO A 64 -11.21 16.84 5.23
CA PRO A 64 -10.43 17.48 6.29
C PRO A 64 -9.75 16.43 7.18
N LYS A 65 -8.92 16.87 8.12
CA LYS A 65 -8.42 16.03 9.21
C LYS A 65 -9.60 15.30 9.89
N ASP A 66 -9.48 13.99 10.03
CA ASP A 66 -10.51 13.07 10.53
C ASP A 66 -11.85 13.06 9.74
N GLY A 67 -11.87 13.62 8.52
CA GLY A 67 -13.04 13.54 7.62
C GLY A 67 -13.36 12.11 7.18
N ILE A 68 -12.36 11.23 7.22
CA ILE A 68 -12.50 9.78 7.21
C ILE A 68 -12.20 9.31 8.65
N PRO A 69 -13.22 8.91 9.42
CA PRO A 69 -13.03 8.65 10.84
C PRO A 69 -12.36 7.30 11.05
N ALA A 70 -11.23 7.28 11.76
CA ALA A 70 -10.60 6.04 12.22
C ALA A 70 -11.49 5.32 13.25
N ILE A 71 -11.38 4.00 13.34
CA ILE A 71 -12.04 3.20 14.39
C ILE A 71 -11.09 3.07 15.58
N ASP A 72 -11.45 3.69 16.71
CA ASP A 72 -10.61 3.70 17.92
C ASP A 72 -11.08 2.73 19.01
N LYS A 73 -12.30 2.20 18.88
CA LYS A 73 -12.92 1.24 19.81
C LYS A 73 -13.57 0.11 19.02
N PRO A 74 -12.77 -0.71 18.31
CA PRO A 74 -13.30 -1.77 17.47
C PRO A 74 -14.09 -2.78 18.32
N LYS A 75 -15.23 -3.21 17.79
CA LYS A 75 -16.05 -4.28 18.36
C LYS A 75 -15.97 -5.50 17.46
N PHE A 76 -15.85 -6.67 18.06
CA PHE A 76 -15.68 -7.92 17.34
C PHE A 76 -16.84 -8.88 17.57
N VAL A 77 -17.14 -9.66 16.55
CA VAL A 77 -18.11 -10.77 16.57
C VAL A 77 -17.42 -12.07 16.21
N ALA A 78 -18.06 -13.21 16.51
CA ALA A 78 -17.57 -14.50 16.04
C ALA A 78 -17.69 -14.61 14.50
N PRO A 79 -16.88 -15.46 13.82
CA PRO A 79 -16.95 -15.59 12.37
C PRO A 79 -18.34 -16.00 11.84
N ASP A 80 -19.08 -16.79 12.61
CA ASP A 80 -20.42 -17.28 12.21
C ASP A 80 -21.51 -16.22 12.43
N GLU A 81 -21.23 -15.18 13.22
CA GLU A 81 -22.11 -14.03 13.45
C GLU A 81 -21.88 -12.90 12.43
N ALA A 82 -20.79 -12.98 11.66
CA ALA A 82 -20.44 -12.01 10.62
C ALA A 82 -21.27 -12.21 9.33
N ALA A 83 -22.61 -12.29 9.46
CA ALA A 83 -23.54 -12.52 8.35
C ALA A 83 -23.52 -11.45 7.26
N PHE A 84 -22.88 -10.31 7.51
CA PHE A 84 -22.64 -9.25 6.54
C PHE A 84 -21.46 -9.55 5.59
N LEU A 85 -20.73 -10.65 5.79
CA LEU A 85 -19.64 -11.10 4.91
C LEU A 85 -20.03 -12.32 4.10
N GLN A 86 -19.55 -12.34 2.85
CA GLN A 86 -19.54 -13.50 1.99
C GLN A 86 -18.17 -14.19 2.03
N ASP A 87 -18.13 -15.47 1.68
CA ASP A 87 -16.91 -16.28 1.70
C ASP A 87 -15.76 -15.69 0.86
N ASN A 88 -16.07 -15.00 -0.24
CA ASN A 88 -15.09 -14.39 -1.12
C ASN A 88 -14.78 -12.93 -0.77
N ASP A 89 -15.36 -12.37 0.30
CA ASP A 89 -15.03 -11.01 0.71
C ASP A 89 -13.57 -10.92 1.17
N PRO A 90 -12.81 -9.91 0.71
CA PRO A 90 -11.46 -9.70 1.18
C PRO A 90 -11.46 -9.19 2.63
N VAL A 91 -10.62 -9.83 3.45
CA VAL A 91 -10.34 -9.42 4.82
C VAL A 91 -8.82 -9.29 5.01
N VAL A 92 -8.41 -8.31 5.81
CA VAL A 92 -7.04 -8.24 6.33
C VAL A 92 -7.00 -9.09 7.60
N GLY A 93 -6.17 -10.12 7.62
CA GLY A 93 -5.93 -10.98 8.78
C GLY A 93 -4.72 -10.54 9.58
N VAL A 94 -4.88 -10.43 10.90
CA VAL A 94 -3.80 -10.19 11.87
C VAL A 94 -3.84 -11.31 12.90
N THR A 95 -2.69 -11.93 13.18
CA THR A 95 -2.59 -12.98 14.20
C THR A 95 -1.54 -12.60 15.24
N LEU A 96 -1.97 -12.47 16.50
CA LEU A 96 -1.11 -12.16 17.65
C LEU A 96 -1.57 -12.99 18.85
N HIS A 97 -0.62 -13.56 19.61
CA HIS A 97 -0.88 -14.26 20.88
C HIS A 97 -2.01 -15.30 20.85
N GLY A 98 -2.12 -16.07 19.75
CA GLY A 98 -3.15 -17.10 19.61
C GLY A 98 -4.54 -16.57 19.23
N THR A 99 -4.68 -15.26 19.01
CA THR A 99 -5.88 -14.61 18.50
C THR A 99 -5.67 -14.17 17.05
N ALA A 100 -6.59 -14.55 16.18
CA ALA A 100 -6.68 -14.10 14.81
C ALA A 100 -7.87 -13.14 14.68
N ARG A 101 -7.60 -11.93 14.16
CA ARG A 101 -8.62 -10.92 13.83
C ARG A 101 -8.72 -10.71 12.32
N ALA A 102 -9.94 -10.67 11.82
CA ALA A 102 -10.26 -10.26 10.46
C ALA A 102 -10.82 -8.83 10.44
N TYR A 103 -10.26 -7.99 9.58
CA TYR A 103 -10.72 -6.63 9.30
C TYR A 103 -11.27 -6.58 7.88
N PRO A 104 -12.60 -6.57 7.68
CA PRO A 104 -13.18 -6.61 6.35
C PRO A 104 -12.87 -5.36 5.53
N LEU A 105 -12.46 -5.56 4.27
CA LEU A 105 -12.11 -4.45 3.38
C LEU A 105 -13.29 -3.49 3.17
N ARG A 106 -14.51 -4.03 3.16
CA ARG A 106 -15.76 -3.27 3.04
C ARG A 106 -15.99 -2.29 4.20
N ILE A 107 -15.35 -2.51 5.35
CA ILE A 107 -15.32 -1.56 6.47
C ILE A 107 -14.09 -0.65 6.33
N LEU A 108 -12.91 -1.24 6.10
CA LEU A 108 -11.66 -0.49 6.00
C LEU A 108 -11.67 0.61 4.93
N VAL A 109 -12.37 0.42 3.81
CA VAL A 109 -12.50 1.43 2.76
C VAL A 109 -13.20 2.73 3.21
N TRP A 110 -13.95 2.69 4.31
CA TRP A 110 -14.66 3.84 4.88
C TRP A 110 -13.95 4.49 6.08
N HIS A 111 -12.96 3.81 6.64
CA HIS A 111 -12.32 4.18 7.89
C HIS A 111 -10.81 4.36 7.76
N GLU A 112 -10.19 3.65 6.82
CA GLU A 112 -8.76 3.57 6.49
C GLU A 112 -7.87 3.08 7.64
N LEU A 113 -8.21 3.41 8.89
CA LEU A 113 -7.46 3.06 10.10
C LEU A 113 -8.35 2.41 11.15
N VAL A 114 -7.81 1.38 11.79
CA VAL A 114 -8.37 0.77 13.01
C VAL A 114 -7.26 0.74 14.05
N ASN A 115 -7.38 1.55 15.11
CA ASN A 115 -6.53 1.43 16.28
C ASN A 115 -7.07 0.31 17.16
N ASP A 116 -6.29 -0.74 17.32
CA ASP A 116 -6.71 -1.96 17.99
C ASP A 116 -5.65 -2.48 18.96
N GLN A 117 -6.03 -3.48 19.74
CA GLN A 117 -5.18 -4.11 20.73
C GLN A 117 -5.65 -5.56 20.97
N ILE A 118 -4.70 -6.50 20.90
CA ILE A 118 -4.87 -7.88 21.37
C ILE A 118 -4.04 -8.01 22.65
N ASP A 119 -4.70 -8.37 23.75
CA ASP A 119 -4.13 -8.38 25.10
C ASP A 119 -3.47 -7.03 25.42
N ASP A 120 -2.17 -6.99 25.72
CA ASP A 120 -1.43 -5.76 26.00
C ASP A 120 -0.67 -5.19 24.79
N THR A 121 -0.91 -5.72 23.58
CA THR A 121 -0.17 -5.33 22.37
C THR A 121 -1.01 -4.44 21.47
N PRO A 122 -0.79 -3.10 21.48
CA PRO A 122 -1.48 -2.19 20.59
C PRO A 122 -0.91 -2.27 19.17
N PHE A 123 -1.78 -2.08 18.19
CA PHE A 123 -1.42 -1.97 16.78
C PHE A 123 -2.44 -1.12 16.01
N VAL A 124 -2.05 -0.64 14.84
CA VAL A 124 -2.94 0.03 13.90
C VAL A 124 -3.00 -0.76 12.60
N VAL A 125 -4.21 -1.07 12.15
CA VAL A 125 -4.46 -1.58 10.80
C VAL A 125 -4.67 -0.38 9.89
N SER A 126 -3.91 -0.31 8.80
CA SER A 126 -3.98 0.75 7.80
C SER A 126 -4.33 0.19 6.42
N TYR A 127 -5.28 0.81 5.75
CA TYR A 127 -5.71 0.50 4.40
C TYR A 127 -5.78 1.75 3.55
N CYS A 128 -5.04 1.77 2.43
CA CYS A 128 -5.19 2.81 1.42
C CYS A 128 -5.85 2.23 0.17
N PRO A 129 -7.10 2.60 -0.14
CA PRO A 129 -7.79 2.15 -1.34
C PRO A 129 -7.14 2.67 -2.64
N LEU A 130 -6.42 3.80 -2.58
CA LEU A 130 -5.74 4.38 -3.75
C LEU A 130 -4.51 3.58 -4.16
N CYS A 131 -3.79 3.00 -3.18
CA CYS A 131 -2.57 2.23 -3.38
C CYS A 131 -2.81 0.72 -3.33
N GLY A 132 -3.97 0.28 -2.84
CA GLY A 132 -4.30 -1.13 -2.65
C GLY A 132 -3.53 -1.79 -1.50
N THR A 133 -2.95 -0.99 -0.60
CA THR A 133 -2.12 -1.46 0.51
C THR A 133 -2.96 -1.82 1.72
N SER A 134 -2.56 -2.89 2.41
CA SER A 134 -3.02 -3.23 3.75
C SER A 134 -1.79 -3.49 4.62
N MET A 135 -1.52 -2.60 5.56
CA MET A 135 -0.33 -2.65 6.40
C MET A 135 -0.73 -2.55 7.87
N VAL A 136 0.01 -3.22 8.74
CA VAL A 136 -0.25 -3.20 10.19
C VAL A 136 1.00 -2.77 10.91
N PHE A 137 0.91 -1.77 11.77
CA PHE A 137 2.04 -1.26 12.52
C PHE A 137 1.82 -1.43 14.01
N ALA A 138 2.89 -1.65 14.78
CA ALA A 138 2.80 -1.59 16.22
C ALA A 138 2.27 -0.21 16.64
N GLY A 139 1.35 -0.20 17.60
CA GLY A 139 0.75 1.01 18.17
C GLY A 139 1.64 1.59 19.27
N GLU A 140 2.91 1.24 19.29
CA GLU A 140 3.92 1.67 20.24
C GLU A 140 5.22 1.98 19.50
N THR A 141 5.74 3.17 19.76
CA THR A 141 6.97 3.65 19.14
C THR A 141 7.83 4.34 20.19
N GLY A 142 9.06 3.86 20.40
CA GLY A 142 9.95 4.42 21.43
C GLY A 142 9.43 4.29 22.85
N GLY A 143 8.63 3.25 23.15
CA GLY A 143 8.03 3.02 24.48
C GLY A 143 6.75 3.82 24.75
N GLU A 144 6.28 4.61 23.79
CA GLU A 144 5.05 5.38 23.91
C GLU A 144 3.95 4.77 23.04
N ARG A 145 2.77 4.60 23.63
CA ARG A 145 1.58 4.16 22.89
C ARG A 145 1.03 5.30 22.04
N LEU A 146 0.90 5.04 20.74
CA LEU A 146 0.35 5.96 19.75
C LEU A 146 -1.03 5.49 19.27
N THR A 147 -1.88 6.45 18.92
CA THR A 147 -3.11 6.20 18.19
C THR A 147 -3.14 7.11 16.98
N PHE A 148 -3.63 6.57 15.86
CA PHE A 148 -3.54 7.24 14.58
C PHE A 148 -4.91 7.68 14.06
N GLY A 149 -4.97 8.87 13.48
CA GLY A 149 -6.12 9.34 12.72
C GLY A 149 -5.76 9.56 11.25
N VAL A 150 -6.79 9.79 10.42
CA VAL A 150 -6.62 10.06 9.00
C VAL A 150 -6.40 11.55 8.81
N SER A 151 -5.27 11.94 8.20
CA SER A 151 -4.92 13.36 8.06
C SER A 151 -5.70 14.08 6.96
N GLY A 152 -6.32 13.35 6.04
CA GLY A 152 -6.88 13.89 4.79
C GLY A 152 -5.82 14.30 3.76
N LEU A 153 -4.55 14.07 4.05
CA LEU A 153 -3.42 14.33 3.16
C LEU A 153 -2.91 13.04 2.51
N LEU A 154 -2.33 13.19 1.34
CA LEU A 154 -1.71 12.13 0.56
C LEU A 154 -0.28 12.50 0.21
N TYR A 155 0.61 11.52 0.15
CA TYR A 155 1.93 11.66 -0.45
C TYR A 155 2.15 10.51 -1.43
N GLN A 156 2.43 10.82 -2.70
CA GLN A 156 2.54 9.83 -3.78
C GLN A 156 1.28 8.92 -3.89
N SER A 157 0.10 9.52 -3.75
CA SER A 157 -1.22 8.86 -3.66
C SER A 157 -1.46 7.99 -2.42
N ASP A 158 -0.45 7.81 -1.57
CA ASP A 158 -0.55 7.05 -0.32
C ASP A 158 -1.10 7.91 0.80
N VAL A 159 -1.92 7.34 1.68
CA VAL A 159 -2.47 8.07 2.83
C VAL A 159 -1.36 8.50 3.78
N LEU A 160 -1.41 9.76 4.20
CA LEU A 160 -0.68 10.19 5.39
C LEU A 160 -1.59 10.01 6.60
N MET A 161 -1.16 9.16 7.53
CA MET A 161 -1.75 9.07 8.87
C MET A 161 -1.21 10.21 9.72
N TYR A 162 -1.82 10.46 10.86
CA TYR A 162 -1.21 11.30 11.89
C TYR A 162 -1.35 10.66 13.26
N ASP A 163 -0.38 10.86 14.15
CA ASP A 163 -0.51 10.43 15.55
C ASP A 163 -1.20 11.52 16.38
N ARG A 164 -2.12 11.12 17.26
CA ARG A 164 -2.93 12.07 18.06
C ARG A 164 -2.14 12.72 19.20
N GLN A 165 -1.08 12.07 19.65
CA GLN A 165 -0.26 12.50 20.77
C GLN A 165 0.61 13.71 20.42
N HIS A 166 1.14 13.77 19.20
CA HIS A 166 2.11 14.79 18.77
C HIS A 166 1.67 15.54 17.52
N ASN A 167 0.60 15.10 16.84
CA ASN A 167 0.14 15.68 15.58
C ASN A 167 1.24 15.60 14.48
N SER A 168 2.05 14.53 14.48
CA SER A 168 3.06 14.27 13.43
C SER A 168 2.39 13.54 12.27
N LEU A 169 2.83 13.78 11.04
CA LEU A 169 2.38 13.02 9.87
C LEU A 169 3.24 11.77 9.69
N TRP A 170 2.61 10.65 9.34
CA TRP A 170 3.25 9.35 9.14
C TRP A 170 2.84 8.76 7.79
N SER A 171 3.81 8.25 7.04
CA SER A 171 3.54 7.52 5.79
C SER A 171 3.62 6.02 6.05
N GLN A 172 2.61 5.27 5.60
CA GLN A 172 2.61 3.82 5.74
C GLN A 172 3.66 3.16 4.84
N LEU A 173 3.79 3.59 3.58
CA LEU A 173 4.75 2.98 2.65
C LEU A 173 6.20 3.40 2.95
N ALA A 174 6.45 4.63 3.43
CA ALA A 174 7.77 5.03 3.93
C ALA A 174 8.09 4.46 5.32
N MET A 175 7.09 3.91 6.02
CA MET A 175 7.17 3.31 7.35
C MET A 175 7.80 4.23 8.41
N LYS A 176 7.50 5.54 8.37
CA LYS A 176 8.04 6.50 9.34
C LYS A 176 7.23 7.80 9.40
N ALA A 177 7.45 8.56 10.45
CA ALA A 177 7.01 9.94 10.55
C ALA A 177 7.74 10.81 9.53
N VAL A 178 6.99 11.61 8.78
CA VAL A 178 7.48 12.45 7.68
C VAL A 178 7.45 13.95 7.99
N SER A 179 6.69 14.39 8.99
CA SER A 179 6.72 15.75 9.53
C SER A 179 6.21 15.78 10.98
N GLY A 180 6.42 16.90 11.67
CA GLY A 180 6.00 17.09 13.06
C GLY A 180 7.01 16.57 14.10
N PRO A 181 6.66 16.57 15.39
CA PRO A 181 7.60 16.27 16.48
C PRO A 181 8.25 14.89 16.44
N LYS A 182 7.61 13.90 15.81
CA LYS A 182 8.16 12.54 15.68
C LYS A 182 8.93 12.30 14.38
N VAL A 183 9.16 13.33 13.54
CA VAL A 183 9.79 13.17 12.21
C VAL A 183 11.03 12.26 12.22
N GLY A 184 11.12 11.36 11.24
CA GLY A 184 12.21 10.39 11.12
C GLY A 184 12.04 9.13 11.97
N THR A 185 11.14 9.12 12.94
CA THR A 185 10.85 7.94 13.76
C THR A 185 10.20 6.84 12.93
N ALA A 186 10.74 5.62 12.98
CA ALA A 186 10.26 4.48 12.22
C ALA A 186 9.00 3.84 12.84
N LEU A 187 8.13 3.30 11.99
CA LEU A 187 7.04 2.42 12.36
C LEU A 187 7.55 0.97 12.38
N LYS A 188 7.18 0.22 13.41
CA LYS A 188 7.43 -1.23 13.45
C LYS A 188 6.34 -1.95 12.65
N TRP A 189 6.69 -2.43 11.46
CA TRP A 189 5.78 -3.19 10.59
C TRP A 189 5.53 -4.60 11.14
N LEU A 190 4.27 -4.97 11.30
CA LEU A 190 3.82 -6.29 11.76
C LEU A 190 3.29 -7.13 10.59
N PRO A 191 3.45 -8.47 10.63
CA PRO A 191 2.86 -9.35 9.63
C PRO A 191 1.33 -9.24 9.58
N SER A 192 0.79 -9.15 8.36
CA SER A 192 -0.65 -9.19 8.09
C SER A 192 -0.88 -9.71 6.69
N ARG A 193 -2.05 -10.30 6.42
CA ARG A 193 -2.36 -10.87 5.10
C ARG A 193 -3.76 -10.52 4.66
N MET A 194 -3.89 -9.96 3.45
CA MET A 194 -5.18 -9.88 2.78
C MET A 194 -5.50 -11.25 2.17
N MET A 195 -6.71 -11.77 2.41
CA MET A 195 -7.18 -13.04 1.85
C MET A 195 -8.72 -13.06 1.83
N SER A 196 -9.32 -14.06 1.18
CA SER A 196 -10.77 -14.25 1.27
C SER A 196 -11.21 -14.62 2.68
N PHE A 197 -12.43 -14.22 3.07
CA PHE A 197 -12.98 -14.54 4.39
C PHE A 197 -13.05 -16.04 4.64
N LYS A 198 -13.36 -16.83 3.61
CA LYS A 198 -13.32 -18.30 3.66
C LYS A 198 -11.93 -18.81 3.99
N ALA A 199 -10.90 -18.35 3.27
CA ALA A 199 -9.51 -18.74 3.52
C ALA A 199 -9.09 -18.37 4.95
N TRP A 200 -9.45 -17.17 5.40
CA TRP A 200 -9.16 -16.73 6.76
C TRP A 200 -9.83 -17.63 7.81
N LYS A 201 -11.11 -17.97 7.64
CA LYS A 201 -11.83 -18.90 8.53
C LYS A 201 -11.13 -20.26 8.59
N GLU A 202 -10.63 -20.73 7.46
CA GLU A 202 -10.00 -22.04 7.30
C GLU A 202 -8.59 -22.11 7.89
N GLU A 203 -7.75 -21.10 7.63
CA GLU A 203 -6.37 -21.06 8.11
C GLU A 203 -6.28 -20.88 9.62
N HIS A 204 -7.25 -20.21 10.24
CA HIS A 204 -7.21 -19.84 11.66
C HIS A 204 -8.16 -20.67 12.55
N LYS A 205 -8.66 -21.84 12.08
CA LYS A 205 -9.61 -22.69 12.83
C LYS A 205 -9.16 -23.10 14.24
N LYS A 206 -7.84 -23.14 14.48
CA LYS A 206 -7.24 -23.53 15.76
C LYS A 206 -7.00 -22.36 16.72
N LEU A 207 -7.32 -21.14 16.30
CA LEU A 207 -7.07 -19.91 17.06
C LEU A 207 -8.40 -19.33 17.57
N LYS A 208 -8.31 -18.40 18.53
CA LYS A 208 -9.44 -17.54 18.86
C LYS A 208 -9.68 -16.63 17.65
N ARG A 209 -10.87 -16.71 17.04
CA ARG A 209 -11.22 -15.98 15.81
C ARG A 209 -12.21 -14.87 16.11
N GLU A 210 -11.88 -13.67 15.67
CA GLU A 210 -12.69 -12.45 15.88
C GLU A 210 -12.79 -11.68 14.56
N VAL A 211 -13.97 -11.15 14.23
CA VAL A 211 -14.22 -10.38 13.01
C VAL A 211 -14.69 -8.99 13.40
N LEU A 212 -14.07 -7.94 12.83
CA LEU A 212 -14.51 -6.56 13.07
C LEU A 212 -15.97 -6.40 12.63
N SER A 213 -16.81 -6.01 13.57
CA SER A 213 -18.25 -5.83 13.34
C SER A 213 -18.56 -4.51 12.62
N THR A 214 -19.78 -4.41 12.10
CA THR A 214 -20.33 -3.17 11.54
C THR A 214 -20.75 -2.15 12.60
N ASP A 215 -20.75 -2.52 13.89
CA ASP A 215 -20.96 -1.61 15.02
C ASP A 215 -19.66 -0.85 15.34
N THR A 216 -19.31 0.06 14.43
CA THR A 216 -18.08 0.86 14.49
C THR A 216 -18.25 2.17 15.28
N GLY A 217 -19.48 2.50 15.69
CA GLY A 217 -19.85 3.80 16.23
C GLY A 217 -20.16 4.86 15.16
N PHE A 218 -20.14 4.52 13.88
CA PHE A 218 -20.43 5.44 12.77
C PHE A 218 -21.58 4.96 11.88
N SER A 219 -22.41 5.89 11.41
CA SER A 219 -23.46 5.58 10.43
C SER A 219 -22.86 5.54 9.02
N ARG A 220 -22.61 4.33 8.50
CA ARG A 220 -22.06 4.08 7.16
C ARG A 220 -22.81 2.92 6.49
N ASN A 221 -22.90 2.96 5.17
CA ASN A 221 -23.36 1.82 4.38
C ASN A 221 -22.16 1.01 3.86
N TYR A 222 -21.77 -0.01 4.63
CA TYR A 222 -20.63 -0.88 4.29
C TYR A 222 -20.88 -1.84 3.11
N ASN A 223 -22.09 -1.87 2.54
CA ASN A 223 -22.35 -2.60 1.30
C ASN A 223 -22.00 -1.77 0.06
N ARG A 224 -21.67 -0.49 0.22
CA ARG A 224 -21.25 0.39 -0.86
C ARG A 224 -19.73 0.60 -0.82
N ASN A 225 -19.07 0.41 -1.95
CA ASN A 225 -17.68 0.81 -2.12
C ASN A 225 -17.62 2.26 -2.68
N PRO A 226 -16.95 3.22 -2.03
CA PRO A 226 -16.80 4.57 -2.57
C PRO A 226 -15.80 4.65 -3.75
N TYR A 227 -14.97 3.62 -3.96
CA TYR A 227 -13.94 3.55 -5.01
C TYR A 227 -14.31 2.58 -6.14
N VAL A 228 -15.60 2.45 -6.45
CA VAL A 228 -16.07 1.60 -7.57
C VAL A 228 -15.32 1.96 -8.86
N ASN A 229 -14.89 0.95 -9.59
CA ASN A 229 -14.11 1.04 -10.84
C ASN A 229 -12.71 1.64 -10.71
N TYR A 230 -12.26 2.08 -9.53
CA TYR A 230 -10.92 2.63 -9.40
C TYR A 230 -9.85 1.55 -9.60
N GLU A 231 -10.01 0.38 -9.00
CA GLU A 231 -9.05 -0.73 -9.14
C GLU A 231 -8.93 -1.20 -10.60
N SER A 232 -10.05 -1.31 -11.33
CA SER A 232 -10.07 -1.77 -12.74
C SER A 232 -9.69 -0.70 -13.76
N ASN A 233 -9.64 0.58 -13.38
CA ASN A 233 -9.23 1.67 -14.24
C ASN A 233 -7.74 1.99 -14.02
N ASN A 234 -6.92 1.93 -15.07
CA ASN A 234 -5.47 2.20 -14.97
C ASN A 234 -5.10 3.65 -14.63
N GLN A 235 -6.06 4.58 -14.59
CA GLN A 235 -5.82 5.98 -14.20
C GLN A 235 -5.47 6.10 -12.72
N VAL A 236 -4.34 6.72 -12.42
CA VAL A 236 -3.95 7.14 -11.07
C VAL A 236 -4.55 8.52 -10.80
N TRP A 237 -5.29 8.69 -9.70
CA TRP A 237 -6.01 9.93 -9.41
C TRP A 237 -5.13 11.04 -8.84
N PHE A 238 -4.05 10.69 -8.14
CA PHE A 238 -3.13 11.65 -7.56
C PHE A 238 -1.73 11.49 -8.18
N ARG A 239 -0.99 12.60 -8.27
CA ARG A 239 0.32 12.60 -8.92
C ARG A 239 1.29 11.68 -8.17
N VAL A 240 2.01 10.87 -8.94
CA VAL A 240 3.13 10.05 -8.46
C VAL A 240 4.34 10.27 -9.37
N PRO A 241 5.57 10.20 -8.83
CA PRO A 241 6.76 10.07 -9.65
C PRO A 241 6.65 8.80 -10.50
N LYS A 242 6.75 8.92 -11.82
CA LYS A 242 6.84 7.74 -12.70
C LYS A 242 8.30 7.50 -13.02
N THR A 243 8.94 6.62 -12.25
CA THR A 243 10.37 6.32 -12.38
C THR A 243 10.60 5.06 -13.21
N ARG A 244 9.61 4.17 -13.30
CA ARG A 244 9.74 2.80 -13.81
C ARG A 244 8.54 2.35 -14.64
N SER A 245 8.83 1.71 -15.78
CA SER A 245 7.84 1.35 -16.81
C SER A 245 7.72 -0.15 -17.04
N GLU A 246 8.35 -0.99 -16.22
CA GLU A 246 8.44 -2.44 -16.50
C GLU A 246 7.15 -3.19 -16.16
N LEU A 247 6.24 -2.57 -15.40
CA LEU A 247 4.88 -3.06 -15.16
C LEU A 247 3.89 -1.90 -15.38
N ALA A 248 2.63 -2.25 -15.67
CA ALA A 248 1.54 -1.28 -15.68
C ALA A 248 1.40 -0.61 -14.30
N SER A 249 0.94 0.64 -14.27
CA SER A 249 0.83 1.42 -13.02
C SER A 249 0.07 0.67 -11.93
N LYS A 250 -1.07 0.07 -12.25
CA LYS A 250 -1.89 -0.69 -11.30
C LYS A 250 -1.68 -2.21 -11.35
N ALA A 251 -0.56 -2.66 -11.91
CA ALA A 251 -0.16 -4.06 -11.76
C ALA A 251 0.02 -4.38 -10.28
N TRP A 252 -0.56 -5.49 -9.84
CA TRP A 252 -0.46 -5.94 -8.46
C TRP A 252 0.92 -6.56 -8.18
N VAL A 253 1.58 -6.09 -7.12
CA VAL A 253 2.83 -6.66 -6.64
C VAL A 253 2.74 -6.99 -5.14
N ILE A 254 3.55 -7.96 -4.71
CA ILE A 254 3.92 -8.15 -3.31
C ILE A 254 5.21 -7.34 -3.08
N GLY A 255 5.15 -6.34 -2.22
CA GLY A 255 6.30 -5.55 -1.79
C GLY A 255 6.83 -6.03 -0.44
N ILE A 256 8.15 -6.23 -0.35
CA ILE A 256 8.86 -6.57 0.89
C ILE A 256 10.03 -5.61 1.12
N VAL A 257 10.42 -5.44 2.38
CA VAL A 257 11.66 -4.75 2.77
C VAL A 257 12.41 -5.62 3.77
N ILE A 258 13.61 -6.05 3.40
CA ILE A 258 14.50 -6.87 4.24
C ILE A 258 15.78 -6.09 4.47
N ASN A 259 16.12 -5.80 5.73
CA ASN A 259 17.34 -5.04 6.09
C ASN A 259 17.51 -3.73 5.28
N GLY A 260 16.41 -3.03 4.98
CA GLY A 260 16.40 -1.82 4.17
C GLY A 260 16.48 -2.04 2.65
N LYS A 261 16.57 -3.28 2.17
CA LYS A 261 16.50 -3.63 0.75
C LYS A 261 15.06 -3.96 0.36
N ALA A 262 14.47 -3.13 -0.50
CA ALA A 262 13.15 -3.35 -1.05
C ALA A 262 13.17 -4.30 -2.26
N LYS A 263 12.18 -5.19 -2.34
CA LYS A 263 11.95 -6.04 -3.52
C LYS A 263 10.45 -6.19 -3.78
N ALA A 264 10.09 -6.25 -5.07
CA ALA A 264 8.73 -6.43 -5.55
C ALA A 264 8.60 -7.71 -6.36
N TYR A 265 7.46 -8.39 -6.20
CA TYR A 265 7.11 -9.62 -6.91
C TYR A 265 5.74 -9.43 -7.58
N PRO A 266 5.68 -9.36 -8.92
CA PRO A 266 4.40 -9.25 -9.62
C PRO A 266 3.51 -10.47 -9.34
N ILE A 267 2.26 -10.23 -8.94
CA ILE A 267 1.33 -11.29 -8.52
C ILE A 267 0.94 -12.18 -9.70
N SER A 268 0.68 -11.62 -10.88
CA SER A 268 0.24 -12.37 -12.06
C SER A 268 1.17 -13.53 -12.45
N PRO A 269 2.49 -13.33 -12.66
CA PRO A 269 3.40 -14.44 -12.92
C PRO A 269 3.63 -15.35 -11.70
N LEU A 270 3.49 -14.83 -10.47
CA LEU A 270 3.63 -15.64 -9.26
C LEU A 270 2.44 -16.61 -9.07
N ALA A 271 1.22 -16.16 -9.38
CA ALA A 271 -0.01 -16.94 -9.32
C ALA A 271 0.04 -18.15 -10.27
N LEU A 272 0.63 -17.96 -11.45
CA LEU A 272 0.83 -19.03 -12.43
C LEU A 272 1.80 -20.11 -11.92
N ARG A 273 2.85 -19.72 -11.18
CA ARG A 273 3.85 -20.65 -10.65
C ARG A 273 3.45 -21.31 -9.32
N GLY A 274 2.58 -20.67 -8.54
CA GLY A 274 2.21 -21.11 -7.19
C GLY A 274 3.25 -20.76 -6.10
N GLY A 275 4.38 -20.15 -6.48
CA GLY A 275 5.40 -19.62 -5.58
C GLY A 275 6.83 -19.80 -6.07
N ILE A 276 7.76 -19.12 -5.39
CA ILE A 276 9.20 -19.17 -5.62
C ILE A 276 9.95 -19.21 -4.30
N THR A 277 11.21 -19.65 -4.36
CA THR A 277 12.22 -19.31 -3.34
C THR A 277 13.11 -18.23 -3.92
N ASP A 278 13.47 -17.24 -3.11
CA ASP A 278 14.31 -16.13 -3.48
C ASP A 278 15.18 -15.71 -2.30
N GLU A 279 16.27 -14.99 -2.57
CA GLU A 279 17.16 -14.45 -1.54
C GLU A 279 17.22 -12.93 -1.65
N VAL A 280 17.00 -12.26 -0.51
CA VAL A 280 17.07 -10.80 -0.41
C VAL A 280 17.97 -10.47 0.77
N ASP A 281 19.09 -9.82 0.48
CA ASP A 281 20.08 -9.43 1.49
C ASP A 281 20.52 -10.61 2.39
N GLY A 282 20.81 -11.77 1.77
CA GLY A 282 21.20 -13.00 2.47
C GLY A 282 20.07 -13.74 3.19
N VAL A 283 18.84 -13.23 3.18
CA VAL A 283 17.66 -13.87 3.78
C VAL A 283 16.90 -14.67 2.72
N LYS A 284 16.79 -15.98 2.91
CA LYS A 284 16.03 -16.88 2.03
C LYS A 284 14.55 -16.86 2.38
N LEU A 285 13.73 -16.56 1.39
CA LEU A 285 12.29 -16.37 1.50
C LEU A 285 11.55 -17.30 0.53
N LYS A 286 10.41 -17.84 0.97
CA LYS A 286 9.42 -18.40 0.06
C LYS A 286 8.33 -17.37 -0.16
N VAL A 287 8.13 -16.96 -1.41
CA VAL A 287 7.13 -15.99 -1.84
C VAL A 287 6.10 -16.72 -2.68
N SER A 288 4.82 -16.62 -2.36
CA SER A 288 3.75 -17.33 -3.06
C SER A 288 2.47 -16.52 -3.12
N TYR A 289 1.61 -16.85 -4.08
CA TYR A 289 0.27 -16.31 -4.19
C TYR A 289 -0.71 -17.44 -4.50
N ASP A 290 -1.73 -17.60 -3.65
CA ASP A 290 -2.84 -18.53 -3.84
C ASP A 290 -4.01 -17.77 -4.47
N ALA A 291 -4.30 -18.05 -5.74
CA ALA A 291 -5.32 -17.32 -6.50
C ALA A 291 -6.75 -17.63 -6.04
N GLU A 292 -7.01 -18.85 -5.57
CA GLU A 292 -8.34 -19.23 -5.06
C GLU A 292 -8.64 -18.54 -3.73
N LYS A 293 -7.63 -18.44 -2.87
CA LYS A 293 -7.72 -17.75 -1.58
C LYS A 293 -7.48 -16.24 -1.66
N GLN A 294 -7.05 -15.75 -2.82
CA GLN A 294 -6.59 -14.37 -3.04
C GLN A 294 -5.52 -13.94 -2.02
N SER A 295 -4.63 -14.87 -1.67
CA SER A 295 -3.76 -14.76 -0.50
C SER A 295 -2.28 -14.76 -0.92
N PRO A 296 -1.60 -13.60 -0.93
CA PRO A 296 -0.14 -13.55 -0.94
C PRO A 296 0.43 -14.10 0.37
N ARG A 297 1.63 -14.69 0.29
CA ARG A 297 2.35 -15.17 1.48
C ARG A 297 3.85 -15.07 1.28
N VAL A 298 4.54 -14.57 2.30
CA VAL A 298 6.00 -14.49 2.36
C VAL A 298 6.46 -15.07 3.69
N ILE A 299 7.27 -16.11 3.64
CA ILE A 299 7.81 -16.77 4.84
C ILE A 299 9.33 -16.91 4.78
N LEU A 300 9.96 -16.89 5.94
CA LEU A 300 11.34 -17.30 6.10
C LEU A 300 11.47 -18.80 5.79
N VAL A 301 12.39 -19.18 4.91
CA VAL A 301 12.62 -20.60 4.59
C VAL A 301 13.10 -21.38 5.82
N LYS A 302 13.88 -20.73 6.69
CA LYS A 302 14.50 -21.36 7.86
C LYS A 302 13.50 -21.68 8.97
N THR A 303 12.60 -20.76 9.29
CA THR A 303 11.70 -20.87 10.45
C THR A 303 10.24 -21.13 10.06
N GLY A 304 9.86 -20.82 8.82
CA GLY A 304 8.48 -20.85 8.37
C GLY A 304 7.64 -19.65 8.87
N GLU A 305 8.25 -18.72 9.60
CA GLU A 305 7.60 -17.53 10.12
C GLU A 305 7.25 -16.54 8.99
N GLU A 306 6.12 -15.86 9.14
CA GLU A 306 5.70 -14.84 8.19
C GLU A 306 6.51 -13.56 8.36
N VAL A 307 6.96 -13.02 7.24
CA VAL A 307 7.66 -11.74 7.18
C VAL A 307 6.63 -10.65 6.86
N PRO A 308 6.75 -9.42 7.41
CA PRO A 308 5.93 -8.31 6.97
C PRO A 308 6.09 -8.05 5.46
N PHE A 309 4.95 -7.96 4.76
CA PHE A 309 4.85 -7.63 3.35
C PHE A 309 3.52 -6.91 3.10
N THR A 310 3.38 -6.25 1.96
CA THR A 310 2.08 -5.71 1.52
C THR A 310 1.80 -6.08 0.08
N ARG A 311 0.55 -6.40 -0.23
CA ARG A 311 0.04 -6.29 -1.61
C ARG A 311 -0.13 -4.81 -1.92
N VAL A 312 0.24 -4.37 -3.11
CA VAL A 312 0.26 -2.95 -3.48
C VAL A 312 0.26 -2.78 -4.99
N PHE A 313 -0.28 -1.67 -5.49
CA PHE A 313 -0.13 -1.29 -6.89
C PHE A 313 1.30 -0.87 -7.20
N TRP A 314 1.82 -1.29 -8.35
CA TRP A 314 3.20 -1.01 -8.76
C TRP A 314 3.56 0.48 -8.73
N PHE A 315 2.66 1.36 -9.16
CA PHE A 315 2.90 2.81 -9.17
C PHE A 315 3.20 3.36 -7.77
N ALA A 316 2.51 2.84 -6.74
CA ALA A 316 2.70 3.28 -5.37
C ALA A 316 4.02 2.71 -4.84
N TRP A 317 4.28 1.41 -5.04
CA TRP A 317 5.52 0.80 -4.56
C TRP A 317 6.77 1.43 -5.16
N GLN A 318 6.84 1.60 -6.49
CA GLN A 318 8.02 2.18 -7.15
C GLN A 318 8.29 3.62 -6.75
N ALA A 319 7.26 4.36 -6.33
CA ALA A 319 7.39 5.76 -5.97
C ALA A 319 8.08 5.92 -4.62
N PHE A 320 7.82 5.01 -3.67
CA PHE A 320 8.50 4.96 -2.37
C PHE A 320 9.84 4.20 -2.43
N TYR A 321 9.96 3.23 -3.34
CA TYR A 321 11.14 2.36 -3.50
C TYR A 321 11.61 2.34 -4.96
N PRO A 322 12.16 3.44 -5.50
CA PRO A 322 12.56 3.51 -6.91
C PRO A 322 13.63 2.47 -7.28
N ASP A 323 14.55 2.20 -6.36
CA ASP A 323 15.63 1.21 -6.53
C ASP A 323 15.23 -0.22 -6.15
N THR A 324 13.93 -0.48 -5.95
CA THR A 324 13.43 -1.81 -5.56
C THR A 324 13.94 -2.89 -6.53
N GLY A 325 14.43 -3.99 -5.98
CA GLY A 325 14.58 -5.21 -6.78
C GLY A 325 13.23 -5.59 -7.38
N LEU A 326 13.21 -6.08 -8.61
CA LEU A 326 12.00 -6.57 -9.25
C LEU A 326 12.22 -8.02 -9.68
N TRP A 327 11.51 -8.94 -9.05
CA TRP A 327 11.52 -10.32 -9.51
C TRP A 327 10.83 -10.42 -10.87
N ARG A 328 11.45 -11.17 -11.79
CA ARG A 328 10.88 -11.48 -13.10
C ARG A 328 10.92 -12.99 -13.30
N PRO A 329 9.86 -13.59 -13.86
CA PRO A 329 9.98 -14.94 -14.39
C PRO A 329 11.06 -14.96 -15.49
N GLY A 330 11.78 -16.07 -15.65
CA GLY A 330 12.67 -16.23 -16.79
C GLY A 330 11.87 -16.11 -18.08
N VAL A 331 12.33 -15.29 -19.04
CA VAL A 331 11.68 -15.13 -20.34
C VAL A 331 12.57 -15.79 -21.40
N LEU A 332 12.08 -16.84 -22.06
CA LEU A 332 12.64 -17.29 -23.33
C LEU A 332 12.01 -16.47 -24.46
N ARG A 333 12.83 -15.78 -25.25
CA ARG A 333 12.40 -15.10 -26.47
C ARG A 333 12.67 -15.99 -27.68
N SER A 334 11.77 -15.97 -28.67
CA SER A 334 12.02 -16.66 -29.94
C SER A 334 13.25 -16.05 -30.63
N GLY A 335 14.15 -16.89 -31.16
CA GLY A 335 15.36 -16.46 -31.87
C GLY A 335 16.59 -16.12 -31.00
N GLY A 336 16.54 -16.29 -29.67
CA GLY A 336 17.73 -16.21 -28.84
C GLY A 336 18.61 -17.46 -28.97
N VAL A 337 19.89 -17.29 -29.28
CA VAL A 337 20.91 -18.35 -29.14
C VAL A 337 21.35 -18.37 -27.67
N PHE A 338 21.24 -19.52 -27.01
CA PHE A 338 21.73 -19.71 -25.66
C PHE A 338 22.86 -20.73 -25.68
N HIS A 339 23.98 -20.39 -25.04
CA HIS A 339 25.08 -21.32 -24.81
C HIS A 339 24.80 -22.06 -23.50
N PHE A 340 24.78 -23.40 -23.55
CA PHE A 340 24.76 -24.24 -22.36
C PHE A 340 26.06 -25.03 -22.30
N THR A 341 26.76 -24.96 -21.18
CA THR A 341 27.92 -25.84 -20.93
C THR A 341 27.40 -27.17 -20.41
N LEU A 342 27.59 -28.23 -21.18
CA LEU A 342 27.26 -29.59 -20.74
C LEU A 342 28.26 -30.06 -19.67
N PRO A 343 27.87 -31.00 -18.77
CA PRO A 343 28.78 -31.56 -17.76
C PRO A 343 30.04 -32.22 -18.35
N SER A 344 30.06 -32.48 -19.66
CA SER A 344 31.19 -33.06 -20.40
C SER A 344 32.22 -32.05 -20.90
N GLY A 345 32.08 -30.75 -20.62
CA GLY A 345 33.09 -29.73 -20.95
C GLY A 345 33.17 -29.32 -22.42
N HIS A 346 32.21 -29.73 -23.26
CA HIS A 346 32.13 -29.28 -24.65
C HIS A 346 31.07 -28.18 -24.79
N GLU A 347 31.51 -26.96 -25.15
CA GLU A 347 30.62 -25.91 -25.65
C GLU A 347 30.13 -26.29 -27.05
N LYS A 348 28.81 -26.28 -27.24
CA LYS A 348 28.18 -26.31 -28.57
C LYS A 348 27.14 -25.21 -28.65
N ASP A 349 27.20 -24.45 -29.73
CA ASP A 349 26.17 -23.49 -30.10
C ASP A 349 24.92 -24.26 -30.54
N HIS A 350 23.85 -24.19 -29.73
CA HIS A 350 22.56 -24.77 -30.09
C HIS A 350 21.55 -23.65 -30.28
N ALA A 351 21.09 -23.47 -31.52
CA ALA A 351 19.93 -22.66 -31.82
C ALA A 351 18.67 -23.41 -31.40
N LEU A 352 17.82 -22.77 -30.59
CA LEU A 352 16.51 -23.32 -30.24
C LEU A 352 15.60 -23.13 -31.46
N GLU A 353 15.35 -24.21 -32.21
CA GLU A 353 14.47 -24.16 -33.38
C GLU A 353 13.01 -24.13 -32.90
N VAL A 354 12.48 -22.91 -32.77
CA VAL A 354 11.07 -22.66 -32.53
C VAL A 354 10.30 -23.14 -33.77
N SER A 355 9.50 -24.20 -33.64
CA SER A 355 8.75 -24.77 -34.77
C SER A 355 7.89 -23.71 -35.46
N ARG A 356 7.64 -23.86 -36.76
CA ARG A 356 6.93 -22.89 -37.62
C ARG A 356 5.58 -22.41 -37.06
N ASP A 357 4.93 -23.18 -36.20
CA ASP A 357 3.61 -22.88 -35.61
C ASP A 357 3.66 -21.96 -34.37
N LEU A 358 4.83 -21.72 -33.79
CA LEU A 358 5.01 -20.82 -32.64
C LEU A 358 5.21 -19.34 -33.04
N LYS A 359 5.18 -19.01 -34.34
CA LYS A 359 5.24 -17.62 -34.83
C LYS A 359 4.09 -16.72 -34.36
N ALA A 360 3.04 -17.29 -33.77
CA ALA A 360 1.90 -16.55 -33.20
C ALA A 360 2.03 -16.18 -31.71
N TRP A 361 3.19 -16.48 -31.08
CA TRP A 361 3.44 -16.28 -29.66
C TRP A 361 4.70 -15.42 -29.45
N ASP A 362 4.53 -14.20 -28.92
CA ASP A 362 5.62 -13.20 -28.80
C ASP A 362 6.60 -13.47 -27.65
N SER A 363 6.23 -14.32 -26.68
CA SER A 363 7.06 -14.58 -25.49
C SER A 363 6.77 -15.93 -24.84
N LEU A 364 7.81 -16.64 -24.40
CA LEU A 364 7.70 -17.85 -23.60
C LEU A 364 8.18 -17.55 -22.17
N LEU A 365 7.34 -17.84 -21.16
CA LEU A 365 7.76 -17.78 -19.76
C LEU A 365 8.31 -19.15 -19.34
N VAL A 366 9.58 -19.17 -18.95
CA VAL A 366 10.23 -20.39 -18.42
C VAL A 366 10.56 -20.21 -16.96
N PHE A 367 10.08 -21.17 -16.18
CA PHE A 367 10.31 -21.27 -14.76
C PHE A 367 11.29 -22.43 -14.56
N GLY A 368 12.58 -22.14 -14.35
CA GLY A 368 13.58 -23.19 -14.15
C GLY A 368 14.91 -22.67 -13.58
N HIS A 369 15.62 -23.54 -12.85
CA HIS A 369 16.98 -23.32 -12.31
C HIS A 369 17.96 -24.43 -12.74
N THR A 370 17.57 -25.34 -13.63
CA THR A 370 18.34 -26.53 -14.00
C THR A 370 18.80 -26.51 -15.47
N PRO A 371 20.08 -26.76 -15.76
CA PRO A 371 20.57 -26.95 -17.14
C PRO A 371 20.20 -28.34 -17.67
N GLY A 372 19.69 -28.41 -18.91
CA GLY A 372 19.33 -29.67 -19.58
C GLY A 372 18.72 -29.46 -20.97
N PHE A 373 18.76 -30.51 -21.81
CA PHE A 373 18.26 -30.49 -23.19
C PHE A 373 16.74 -30.28 -23.28
N ILE A 374 16.30 -29.57 -24.33
CA ILE A 374 14.91 -29.22 -24.61
C ILE A 374 14.46 -29.90 -25.91
N ASN A 375 13.33 -30.62 -25.87
CA ASN A 375 12.57 -31.01 -27.05
C ASN A 375 11.09 -30.77 -26.71
N ILE A 376 10.45 -29.78 -27.36
CA ILE A 376 9.06 -29.39 -27.08
C ILE A 376 8.21 -29.82 -28.28
N GLY A 377 7.51 -30.96 -28.13
CA GLY A 377 6.46 -31.37 -29.07
C GLY A 377 5.11 -30.89 -28.58
N LEU A 378 4.53 -29.86 -29.21
CA LEU A 378 3.11 -29.55 -29.08
C LEU A 378 2.39 -30.19 -30.27
N THR A 379 1.54 -31.19 -30.03
CA THR A 379 0.65 -31.72 -31.07
C THR A 379 -0.49 -30.73 -31.33
N PRO A 380 -0.79 -30.39 -32.59
CA PRO A 380 -1.84 -29.45 -32.93
C PRO A 380 -3.22 -30.10 -32.74
N ALA A 381 -3.78 -29.95 -31.55
CA ALA A 381 -5.19 -30.19 -31.29
C ALA A 381 -5.70 -29.05 -30.39
N ASP A 382 -6.72 -28.32 -30.89
CA ASP A 382 -7.44 -27.20 -30.26
C ASP A 382 -6.71 -25.84 -30.11
N THR A 383 -6.10 -25.36 -31.18
CA THR A 383 -5.18 -24.21 -31.19
C THR A 383 -5.77 -22.80 -31.35
N THR A 384 -7.07 -22.54 -31.17
CA THR A 384 -7.61 -21.19 -31.46
C THR A 384 -8.08 -20.34 -30.27
N ASP A 385 -8.38 -20.90 -29.08
CA ASP A 385 -9.12 -20.12 -28.05
C ASP A 385 -8.51 -20.04 -26.63
N LYS A 386 -7.33 -20.62 -26.37
CA LYS A 386 -6.75 -20.60 -25.00
C LYS A 386 -5.57 -19.63 -24.88
N PRO A 387 -5.66 -18.56 -24.05
CA PRO A 387 -4.58 -17.57 -23.87
C PRO A 387 -3.39 -18.07 -23.04
N VAL A 388 -3.53 -19.23 -22.39
CA VAL A 388 -2.52 -19.87 -21.54
C VAL A 388 -2.52 -21.38 -21.80
N GLN A 389 -1.33 -21.98 -21.93
CA GLN A 389 -1.14 -23.45 -21.98
C GLN A 389 -0.08 -23.88 -20.97
N GLU A 390 -0.18 -25.11 -20.47
CA GLU A 390 0.75 -25.68 -19.50
C GLU A 390 1.55 -26.83 -20.11
N GLY A 391 2.80 -26.97 -19.70
CA GLY A 391 3.70 -28.09 -20.04
C GLY A 391 4.67 -28.38 -18.91
N THR A 392 5.57 -29.35 -19.10
CA THR A 392 6.56 -29.75 -18.10
C THR A 392 7.96 -29.86 -18.73
N LEU A 393 8.99 -29.35 -18.07
CA LEU A 393 10.41 -29.45 -18.46
C LEU A 393 11.25 -29.91 -17.27
N ALA A 394 11.94 -31.05 -17.41
CA ALA A 394 12.82 -31.60 -16.37
C ALA A 394 12.15 -31.70 -14.97
N GLY A 395 10.83 -31.91 -14.91
CA GLY A 395 10.03 -31.94 -13.68
C GLY A 395 9.48 -30.58 -13.22
N GLU A 396 9.86 -29.48 -13.87
CA GLU A 396 9.36 -28.12 -13.59
C GLU A 396 8.19 -27.76 -14.52
N LYS A 397 7.20 -27.04 -14.00
CA LYS A 397 6.01 -26.60 -14.76
C LYS A 397 6.37 -25.41 -15.66
N ILE A 398 6.11 -25.53 -16.96
CA ILE A 398 6.21 -24.45 -17.96
C ILE A 398 4.81 -23.94 -18.30
N ILE A 399 4.67 -22.63 -18.47
CA ILE A 399 3.40 -22.01 -18.86
C ILE A 399 3.64 -21.11 -20.09
N PHE A 400 2.96 -21.44 -21.18
CA PHE A 400 2.92 -20.65 -22.41
C PHE A 400 1.83 -19.58 -22.26
N VAL A 401 2.16 -18.32 -22.50
CA VAL A 401 1.20 -17.21 -22.41
C VAL A 401 1.25 -16.42 -23.72
N ARG A 402 0.09 -16.20 -24.34
CA ARG A 402 0.00 -15.42 -25.57
C ARG A 402 0.01 -13.96 -25.17
N GLN A 403 1.05 -13.22 -25.52
CA GLN A 403 1.03 -11.77 -25.42
C GLN A 403 0.09 -11.27 -26.52
N SER A 404 -1.02 -10.61 -26.18
CA SER A 404 -1.74 -9.77 -27.13
C SER A 404 -1.31 -8.32 -26.90
N GLU A 405 -1.35 -7.51 -27.95
CA GLU A 405 -1.03 -6.07 -27.91
C GLU A 405 -1.93 -5.29 -26.92
N ASP A 406 -3.00 -5.89 -26.41
CA ASP A 406 -3.93 -5.37 -25.40
C ASP A 406 -3.50 -5.64 -23.94
N ALA A 407 -2.20 -5.61 -23.65
CA ALA A 407 -1.60 -5.85 -22.32
C ALA A 407 -2.05 -4.88 -21.18
N GLY A 408 -3.11 -4.11 -21.39
CA GLY A 408 -3.86 -3.36 -20.37
C GLY A 408 -5.05 -4.12 -19.77
N ARG A 409 -5.38 -5.33 -20.23
CA ARG A 409 -6.38 -6.22 -19.60
C ARG A 409 -5.66 -7.37 -18.91
N GLU A 410 -5.37 -7.24 -17.62
CA GLU A 410 -5.00 -8.40 -16.81
C GLU A 410 -6.11 -9.46 -16.93
N PHE A 411 -5.73 -10.69 -17.27
CA PHE A 411 -6.65 -11.83 -17.41
C PHE A 411 -7.21 -12.25 -16.04
N TYR A 412 -8.13 -11.47 -15.50
CA TYR A 412 -9.07 -11.93 -14.49
C TYR A 412 -10.34 -12.40 -15.20
N ARG A 413 -10.40 -13.67 -15.61
CA ARG A 413 -11.69 -14.35 -15.77
C ARG A 413 -11.99 -15.03 -14.45
N THR A 414 -12.59 -14.30 -13.52
CA THR A 414 -13.46 -14.95 -12.53
C THR A 414 -14.47 -15.77 -13.33
N ARG A 415 -14.65 -17.05 -12.99
CA ARG A 415 -15.75 -17.85 -13.58
C ARG A 415 -17.04 -17.02 -13.52
N PRO A 416 -17.89 -17.06 -14.55
CA PRO A 416 -19.25 -16.53 -14.40
C PRO A 416 -19.87 -17.24 -13.20
N GLN A 417 -20.35 -16.47 -12.23
CA GLN A 417 -21.27 -16.97 -11.22
C GLN A 417 -22.52 -17.50 -11.95
N PRO A 418 -23.15 -18.59 -11.49
CA PRO A 418 -24.45 -19.02 -11.99
C PRO A 418 -25.54 -17.98 -11.72
#